data_AF-A0A841VY86-F1
#
_entry.id   AF-A0A841VY86-F1
#
_cell.length_a   1.000
_cell.length_b   1.000
_cell.length_c   1.000
_cell.angle_alpha   90.00
_cell.angle_beta   90.00
_cell.angle_gamma   90.00
#
_symmetry.space_group_name_H-M   'P 1'
#
loop_
_entity.id
_entity.type
_entity.pdbx_description
1 polymer ?
#
loop_
_entity_poly.entity_id
_entity_poly.type
_entity_poly.pdbx_seq_one_letter_code
_entity_poly.pdbx_strand_id
1 'polypeptide(L)'
;MTSNTLLQPTEIIHLSGISWQTYENLLTELSASRRLRLTYNRGSLEIMAPSPEHERYKRIAGRFVETLAEELEVRIDCLGSTTFKRPELSGAEPDECFYIENINFIKGKKRIDLAQDPPPDLVVEIDITSSSINRFQVYA
;
A
#
# COMPACT_ATOMS: atom_id res chain seq x y z
N MET A 1 -13.39 28.16 23.97
CA MET A 1 -13.74 27.09 23.01
C MET A 1 -12.70 26.01 23.16
N THR A 2 -13.03 24.93 23.85
CA THR A 2 -12.15 23.77 24.02
C THR A 2 -12.34 22.85 22.82
N SER A 3 -11.45 22.95 21.83
CA SER A 3 -11.37 21.96 20.77
C SER A 3 -10.69 20.73 21.33
N ASN A 4 -11.49 19.77 21.79
CA ASN A 4 -11.00 18.40 21.99
C ASN A 4 -10.76 17.82 20.60
N THR A 5 -9.53 17.94 20.13
CA THR A 5 -9.06 17.15 18.99
C THR A 5 -8.93 15.71 19.49
N LEU A 6 -10.01 14.95 19.39
CA LEU A 6 -9.92 13.49 19.44
C LEU A 6 -9.05 13.10 18.25
N LEU A 7 -7.75 12.90 18.48
CA LEU A 7 -6.91 12.08 17.62
C LEU A 7 -7.60 10.72 17.61
N GLN A 8 -8.44 10.47 16.60
CA GLN A 8 -8.96 9.14 16.35
C GLN A 8 -7.72 8.27 16.16
N PRO A 9 -7.44 7.31 17.07
CA PRO A 9 -6.41 6.33 16.79
C PRO A 9 -6.77 5.72 15.44
N THR A 10 -5.79 5.52 14.57
CA THR A 10 -5.96 4.62 13.43
C THR A 10 -6.47 3.30 14.01
N GLU A 11 -7.77 3.00 13.89
CA GLU A 11 -8.31 1.73 14.35
C GLU A 11 -7.79 0.68 13.36
N ILE A 12 -6.80 -0.07 13.83
CA ILE A 12 -6.25 -1.21 13.11
C ILE A 12 -6.93 -2.44 13.66
N ILE A 13 -7.64 -3.13 12.79
CA ILE A 13 -8.34 -4.37 13.13
C ILE A 13 -7.47 -5.52 12.63
N HIS A 14 -7.05 -6.37 13.56
CA HIS A 14 -6.33 -7.61 13.25
C HIS A 14 -7.26 -8.81 13.37
N LEU A 15 -7.34 -9.60 12.30
CA LEU A 15 -8.08 -10.86 12.24
C LEU A 15 -7.09 -11.98 11.93
N SER A 16 -7.26 -13.14 12.56
CA SER A 16 -6.42 -14.32 12.35
C SER A 16 -7.26 -15.50 11.87
N GLY A 17 -6.61 -16.47 11.23
CA GLY A 17 -7.28 -17.64 10.66
C GLY A 17 -8.12 -17.35 9.42
N ILE A 18 -7.85 -16.23 8.74
CA ILE A 18 -8.58 -15.83 7.53
C ILE A 18 -8.03 -16.60 6.33
N SER A 19 -8.88 -17.30 5.58
CA SER A 19 -8.43 -17.97 4.35
C SER A 19 -8.12 -16.95 3.25
N TRP A 20 -7.27 -17.32 2.29
CA TRP A 20 -7.00 -16.48 1.11
C TRP A 20 -8.28 -16.12 0.36
N GLN A 21 -9.18 -17.09 0.15
CA GLN A 21 -10.47 -16.85 -0.50
C GLN A 21 -11.33 -15.84 0.26
N THR A 22 -11.33 -15.90 1.60
CA THR A 22 -12.03 -14.92 2.44
C THR A 22 -11.43 -13.53 2.27
N TYR A 23 -10.09 -13.42 2.25
CA TYR A 23 -9.41 -12.16 1.96
C TYR A 23 -9.79 -11.59 0.59
N GLU A 24 -9.81 -12.40 -0.48
CA GLU A 24 -10.15 -11.93 -1.82
C GLU A 24 -11.61 -11.45 -1.93
N ASN A 25 -12.53 -12.13 -1.25
CA ASN A 25 -13.93 -11.71 -1.17
C ASN A 25 -14.05 -10.36 -0.46
N LEU A 26 -13.41 -10.22 0.71
CA LEU A 26 -13.39 -8.97 1.48
C LEU A 26 -12.75 -7.83 0.69
N LEU A 27 -11.64 -8.10 0.00
CA LEU A 27 -10.98 -7.12 -0.85
C LEU A 27 -11.93 -6.66 -1.96
N THR A 28 -12.65 -7.58 -2.60
CA THR A 28 -13.61 -7.25 -3.66
C THR A 28 -14.77 -6.41 -3.13
N GLU A 29 -15.35 -6.77 -1.99
CA GLU A 29 -16.48 -6.06 -1.39
C GLU A 29 -16.09 -4.68 -0.83
N LEU A 30 -14.92 -4.59 -0.18
CA LEU A 30 -14.48 -3.37 0.52
C LEU A 30 -13.70 -2.41 -0.39
N SER A 31 -13.12 -2.88 -1.50
CA SER A 31 -12.38 -2.03 -2.45
C SER A 31 -13.24 -0.92 -3.06
N ALA A 32 -14.56 -1.11 -3.14
CA ALA A 32 -15.50 -0.07 -3.57
C ALA A 32 -15.48 1.16 -2.65
N SER A 33 -15.17 0.97 -1.37
CA SER A 33 -15.19 2.05 -0.38
C SER A 33 -13.93 2.92 -0.41
N ARG A 34 -12.80 2.45 -0.98
CA ARG A 34 -11.44 3.07 -1.05
C ARG A 34 -10.88 3.70 0.25
N ARG A 35 -11.63 3.63 1.35
CA ARG A 35 -11.30 4.21 2.66
C ARG A 35 -10.56 3.23 3.55
N LEU A 36 -10.67 1.94 3.24
CA LEU A 36 -10.05 0.87 4.01
C LEU A 36 -8.91 0.27 3.19
N ARG A 37 -7.76 0.11 3.84
CA ARG A 37 -6.62 -0.64 3.32
C ARG A 37 -6.58 -2.00 4.00
N LEU A 38 -6.39 -3.04 3.20
CA LEU A 38 -6.34 -4.42 3.64
C LEU A 38 -4.94 -4.99 3.38
N THR A 39 -4.32 -5.52 4.42
CA THR A 39 -3.05 -6.26 4.32
C THR A 39 -3.30 -7.70 4.76
N TYR A 40 -2.96 -8.65 3.90
CA TYR A 40 -3.02 -10.08 4.21
C TYR A 40 -1.62 -10.67 4.26
N ASN A 41 -1.36 -11.51 5.26
CA ASN A 41 -0.16 -12.32 5.37
C ASN A 41 -0.49 -13.66 6.03
N ARG A 42 -0.46 -14.75 5.25
CA ARG A 42 -0.56 -16.15 5.72
C ARG A 42 -1.57 -16.39 6.82
N GLY A 43 -2.82 -15.96 6.60
CA GLY A 43 -3.92 -16.14 7.55
C GLY A 43 -4.17 -14.98 8.49
N SER A 44 -3.27 -14.00 8.54
CA SER A 44 -3.46 -12.73 9.24
C SER A 44 -4.00 -11.69 8.27
N LEU A 45 -5.12 -11.07 8.61
CA LEU A 45 -5.69 -9.94 7.89
C LEU A 45 -5.67 -8.72 8.80
N GLU A 46 -5.09 -7.64 8.30
CA GLU A 46 -5.10 -6.33 8.91
C GLU A 46 -5.99 -5.41 8.06
N ILE A 47 -6.89 -4.68 8.73
CA ILE A 47 -7.75 -3.68 8.11
C ILE A 47 -7.46 -2.35 8.81
N MET A 48 -7.13 -1.33 8.04
CA MET A 48 -6.90 0.01 8.56
C MET A 48 -7.61 1.07 7.74
N ALA A 49 -7.95 2.18 8.40
CA ALA A 49 -8.41 3.40 7.75
C ALA A 49 -7.33 4.48 7.92
N PRO A 50 -6.67 4.95 6.85
CA PRO A 50 -5.62 5.97 6.97
C PRO A 50 -6.12 7.25 7.66
N SER A 51 -5.34 7.75 8.62
CA SER A 51 -5.63 9.01 9.29
C SER A 51 -5.28 10.21 8.40
N PRO A 52 -5.85 11.41 8.66
CA PRO A 52 -5.44 12.62 7.94
C PRO A 52 -3.95 12.93 8.06
N GLU A 53 -3.33 12.57 9.20
CA GLU A 53 -1.89 12.70 9.42
C GLU A 53 -1.10 11.77 8.51
N HIS A 54 -1.50 10.49 8.42
CA HIS A 54 -0.91 9.51 7.52
C HIS A 54 -0.95 9.99 6.07
N GLU A 55 -2.12 10.45 5.59
CA GLU A 55 -2.27 10.97 4.23
C GLU A 55 -1.41 12.21 3.96
N ARG A 56 -1.18 13.05 4.98
CA ARG A 56 -0.31 14.22 4.84
C ARG A 56 1.15 13.80 4.65
N TYR A 57 1.65 12.89 5.46
CA TYR A 57 3.04 12.43 5.36
C TYR A 57 3.27 11.60 4.11
N LYS A 58 2.32 10.74 3.72
CA LYS A 58 2.34 10.02 2.45
C LYS A 58 2.54 10.99 1.27
N ARG A 59 1.73 12.05 1.21
CA ARG A 59 1.84 13.07 0.15
C ARG A 59 3.18 13.82 0.19
N ILE A 60 3.73 14.09 1.37
CA ILE A 60 5.04 14.75 1.48
C ILE A 60 6.15 13.83 0.95
N ALA A 61 6.13 12.55 1.35
CA ALA A 61 7.11 11.57 0.93
C ALA A 61 7.04 11.30 -0.58
N GLY A 62 5.83 11.13 -1.13
CA GLY A 62 5.63 10.94 -2.57
C GLY A 62 6.20 12.11 -3.38
N ARG A 63 5.85 13.35 -3.01
CA ARG A 63 6.38 14.55 -3.67
C ARG A 63 7.89 14.65 -3.56
N PHE A 64 8.48 14.28 -2.43
CA PHE A 64 9.93 14.30 -2.26
C PHE A 64 10.62 13.36 -3.26
N VAL A 65 10.11 12.13 -3.42
CA VAL A 65 10.65 11.17 -4.39
C VAL A 65 10.47 11.67 -5.82
N GLU A 66 9.28 12.16 -6.17
CA GLU A 66 8.99 12.70 -7.51
C GLU A 66 9.88 13.89 -7.86
N THR A 67 10.03 14.85 -6.95
CA THR A 67 10.90 16.02 -7.17
C THR A 67 12.37 15.59 -7.31
N LEU A 68 12.85 14.65 -6.52
CA LEU A 68 14.22 14.13 -6.69
C LEU A 68 14.41 13.44 -8.04
N ALA A 69 13.44 12.64 -8.47
CA ALA A 69 13.52 11.97 -9.76
C ALA A 69 13.54 12.97 -10.92
N GLU A 70 12.74 14.04 -10.84
CA GLU A 70 12.74 15.12 -11.82
C GLU A 70 14.11 15.84 -11.88
N GLU A 71 14.64 16.28 -10.74
CA GLU A 71 15.93 17.00 -10.67
C GLU A 71 17.13 16.14 -11.11
N LEU A 72 17.03 14.81 -10.94
CA LEU A 72 18.07 13.85 -11.34
C LEU A 72 17.85 13.27 -12.74
N GLU A 73 16.82 13.72 -13.47
CA GLU A 73 16.42 13.18 -14.78
C GLU A 73 16.18 11.66 -14.78
N VAL A 74 15.72 11.11 -13.65
CA VAL A 74 15.40 9.70 -13.48
C VAL A 74 13.93 9.48 -13.84
N ARG A 75 13.67 8.61 -14.83
CA ARG A 75 12.30 8.25 -15.20
C ARG A 75 11.68 7.35 -14.13
N ILE A 76 10.48 7.72 -13.68
CA ILE A 76 9.69 6.94 -12.73
C ILE A 76 8.25 6.76 -13.21
N ASP A 77 7.60 5.70 -12.76
CA ASP A 77 6.14 5.51 -12.84
C ASP A 77 5.59 5.19 -11.44
N CYS A 78 4.62 5.97 -10.98
CA CYS A 78 4.17 6.00 -9.58
C CYS A 78 2.82 5.31 -9.42
N LEU A 79 2.67 4.47 -8.39
CA LEU A 79 1.39 3.85 -8.01
C LEU A 79 1.21 3.90 -6.49
N GLY A 80 0.10 4.44 -6.00
CA GLY A 80 -0.18 4.55 -4.55
C GLY A 80 -1.47 3.86 -4.09
N SER A 81 -2.16 3.17 -5.00
CA SER A 81 -3.44 2.50 -4.71
C SER A 81 -3.60 1.15 -5.41
N THR A 82 -2.48 0.58 -5.87
CA THR A 82 -2.47 -0.74 -6.50
C THR A 82 -2.28 -1.78 -5.41
N THR A 83 -3.25 -2.67 -5.23
CA THR A 83 -3.07 -3.85 -4.37
C THR A 83 -2.20 -4.87 -5.10
N PHE A 84 -1.03 -5.15 -4.55
CA PHE A 84 -0.15 -6.22 -5.00
C PHE A 84 -0.48 -7.51 -4.26
N LYS A 85 -0.40 -8.63 -4.96
CA LYS A 85 -0.80 -9.94 -4.43
C LYS A 85 0.25 -11.00 -4.77
N ARG A 86 0.49 -11.89 -3.81
CA ARG A 86 1.13 -13.20 -3.98
C ARG A 86 0.11 -14.24 -3.53
N PRO A 87 -0.58 -14.93 -4.46
CA PRO A 87 -1.67 -15.84 -4.14
C PRO A 87 -1.32 -16.79 -3.01
N GLU A 88 -2.27 -17.00 -2.09
CA GLU A 88 -2.16 -17.82 -0.88
C GLU A 88 -1.14 -17.34 0.18
N LEU A 89 -0.22 -16.45 -0.17
CA LEU A 89 0.86 -16.01 0.72
C LEU A 89 0.55 -14.65 1.35
N SER A 90 0.33 -13.63 0.54
CA SER A 90 0.29 -12.25 1.03
C SER A 90 -0.36 -11.29 0.03
N GLY A 91 -0.93 -10.19 0.52
CA GLY A 91 -1.42 -9.10 -0.33
C GLY A 91 -1.43 -7.77 0.40
N ALA A 92 -0.96 -6.70 -0.25
CA ALA A 92 -0.86 -5.38 0.36
C ALA A 92 -0.91 -4.27 -0.69
N GLU A 93 -1.47 -3.14 -0.29
CA GLU A 93 -1.41 -1.88 -1.03
C GLU A 93 -0.32 -0.99 -0.41
N PRO A 94 0.68 -0.52 -1.17
CA PRO A 94 1.70 0.37 -0.62
C PRO A 94 1.13 1.77 -0.42
N ASP A 95 1.75 2.57 0.45
CA ASP A 95 1.36 3.98 0.59
C ASP A 95 1.79 4.79 -0.64
N GLU A 96 3.04 4.62 -1.06
CA GLU A 96 3.53 5.01 -2.38
C GLU A 96 4.48 3.93 -2.92
N CYS A 97 4.51 3.71 -4.23
CA CYS A 97 5.55 2.92 -4.86
C CYS A 97 5.93 3.46 -6.24
N PHE A 98 7.16 3.17 -6.64
CA PHE A 98 7.80 3.74 -7.81
C PHE A 98 8.52 2.64 -8.60
N TYR A 99 8.21 2.55 -9.89
CA TYR A 99 9.00 1.80 -10.85
C TYR A 99 10.04 2.73 -11.47
N ILE A 100 11.31 2.34 -11.38
CA ILE A 100 12.48 3.09 -11.80
C ILE A 100 13.19 2.27 -12.90
N GLU A 101 13.87 1.20 -12.52
CA GLU A 101 14.53 0.27 -13.45
C GLU A 101 13.51 -0.62 -14.15
N ASN A 102 12.47 -1.03 -13.42
CA ASN A 102 11.45 -1.95 -13.90
C ASN A 102 10.34 -1.27 -14.73
N ILE A 103 10.44 0.04 -14.97
CA ILE A 103 9.41 0.84 -15.66
C ILE A 103 9.01 0.27 -17.03
N ASN A 104 9.96 -0.27 -17.79
CA ASN A 104 9.68 -0.77 -19.14
C ASN A 104 8.86 -2.07 -19.15
N PHE A 105 8.87 -2.83 -18.04
CA PHE A 105 8.11 -4.09 -17.94
C PHE A 105 6.63 -3.85 -17.62
N ILE A 106 6.31 -2.73 -16.97
CA ILE A 106 4.94 -2.41 -16.53
C ILE A 106 4.28 -1.30 -17.37
N LYS A 107 5.06 -0.57 -18.17
CA LYS A 107 4.58 0.54 -19.00
C LYS A 107 3.38 0.14 -19.86
N GLY A 108 2.28 0.87 -19.72
CA GLY A 108 1.05 0.68 -20.50
C GLY A 108 0.16 -0.47 -20.03
N LYS A 109 0.57 -1.24 -19.02
CA LYS A 109 -0.29 -2.26 -18.41
C LYS A 109 -1.34 -1.59 -17.54
N LYS A 110 -2.58 -2.07 -17.64
CA LYS A 110 -3.70 -1.63 -16.79
C LYS A 110 -3.79 -2.40 -15.47
N ARG A 111 -3.12 -3.55 -15.40
CA ARG A 111 -3.09 -4.45 -14.25
C ARG A 111 -1.68 -5.01 -14.15
N ILE A 112 -1.19 -5.11 -12.92
CA ILE A 112 0.12 -5.67 -12.60
C ILE A 112 -0.10 -6.96 -11.83
N ASP A 113 0.52 -8.04 -12.29
CA ASP A 113 0.47 -9.36 -11.67
C ASP A 113 1.88 -9.76 -11.25
N LEU A 114 2.16 -9.78 -9.94
CA LEU A 114 3.50 -10.10 -9.41
C LEU A 114 3.96 -11.54 -9.72
N ALA A 115 3.09 -12.41 -10.24
CA ALA A 115 3.52 -13.71 -10.74
C ALA A 115 4.26 -13.62 -12.09
N GLN A 116 4.10 -12.51 -12.83
CA GLN A 116 4.62 -12.33 -14.20
C GLN A 116 5.39 -11.01 -14.36
N ASP A 117 5.02 -10.01 -13.58
CA ASP A 117 5.56 -8.66 -13.61
C ASP A 117 6.50 -8.45 -12.42
N PRO A 118 7.56 -7.65 -12.59
CA PRO A 118 8.42 -7.29 -11.47
C PRO A 118 7.65 -6.47 -10.43
N PRO A 119 8.04 -6.53 -9.14
CA PRO A 119 7.57 -5.60 -8.14
C PRO A 119 8.11 -4.18 -8.38
N PRO A 120 7.55 -3.16 -7.70
CA PRO A 120 8.13 -1.81 -7.70
C PRO A 120 9.58 -1.83 -7.19
N ASP A 121 10.42 -0.94 -7.73
CA ASP A 121 11.82 -0.80 -7.31
C ASP A 121 11.94 -0.09 -5.96
N LEU A 122 11.01 0.81 -5.68
CA LEU A 122 10.93 1.54 -4.42
C LEU A 122 9.50 1.50 -3.88
N VAL A 123 9.37 1.13 -2.62
CA VAL A 123 8.11 1.21 -1.86
C VAL A 123 8.34 2.11 -0.66
N VAL A 124 7.39 3.00 -0.39
CA VAL A 124 7.38 3.90 0.77
C VAL A 124 6.15 3.60 1.60
N GLU A 125 6.37 3.44 2.90
CA GLU A 125 5.36 3.14 3.92
C GLU A 125 5.43 4.19 5.02
N ILE A 126 4.28 4.63 5.53
CA ILE A 126 4.18 5.68 6.55
C ILE A 126 3.72 5.08 7.88
N ASP A 127 4.69 4.74 8.72
CA ASP A 127 4.42 4.21 10.06
C ASP A 127 4.17 5.36 11.05
N ILE A 128 2.91 5.56 11.49
CA ILE A 128 2.55 6.52 12.54
C ILE A 128 2.36 5.82 13.89
N THR A 129 1.41 4.89 13.96
CA THR A 129 1.02 4.20 15.20
C THR A 129 1.29 2.69 15.17
N SER A 130 1.76 2.17 14.04
CA SER A 130 1.90 0.74 13.75
C SER A 130 2.96 0.51 12.69
N SER A 131 3.58 -0.68 12.70
CA SER A 131 4.66 -1.00 11.78
C SER A 131 4.19 -1.68 10.50
N SER A 132 4.70 -1.23 9.35
CA SER A 132 4.49 -1.81 8.02
C SER A 132 5.33 -3.06 7.73
N ILE A 133 6.12 -3.58 8.67
CA ILE A 133 7.06 -4.72 8.46
C ILE A 133 6.41 -5.92 7.78
N ASN A 134 5.16 -6.24 8.12
CA ASN A 134 4.45 -7.39 7.54
C ASN A 134 4.02 -7.19 6.07
N ARG A 135 3.99 -5.93 5.59
CA ARG A 135 3.61 -5.56 4.22
C ARG A 135 4.75 -5.82 3.23
N PHE A 136 6.01 -5.64 3.67
CA PHE A 136 7.18 -5.78 2.78
C PHE A 136 7.34 -7.16 2.13
N GLN A 137 6.82 -8.22 2.77
CA GLN A 137 6.87 -9.58 2.21
C GLN A 137 6.13 -9.71 0.86
N VAL A 138 5.16 -8.82 0.59
CA VAL A 138 4.45 -8.80 -0.70
C VAL A 138 5.36 -8.31 -1.82
N TYR A 139 6.30 -7.41 -1.52
CA TYR A 139 7.15 -6.73 -2.49
C TYR A 139 8.52 -7.39 -2.70
N ALA A 140 8.96 -8.25 -1.76
CA ALA A 140 10.24 -8.96 -1.78
C ALA A 140 10.16 -10.29 -2.55
#